data_AF-A0A962QS09-F1
#
_entry.id   AF-A0A962QS09-F1
#
_cell.length_a   1.000
_cell.length_b   1.000
_cell.length_c   1.000
_cell.angle_alpha   90.00
_cell.angle_beta   90.00
_cell.angle_gamma   90.00
#
_symmetry.space_group_name_H-M   'P 1'
#
loop_
_entity.id
_entity.type
_entity.pdbx_description
1 polymer ?
#
loop_
_entity_poly.entity_id
_entity_poly.type
_entity_poly.pdbx_seq_one_letter_code
_entity_poly.pdbx_strand_id
1 'polypeptide(L)'
;TLILIGRSGTVILDEVAHLKIDGQIRILESHGVDPTDVIAVPRVFATAVAVFALNMLFLHLALWSGYLGAALTGLTAISLLEFVENVLHGMTLKDHLLLLIKPLVMGLVIAYIPIWLGLRVEASALAVRQAMPRQFVYSLLATFLIGTMISAVL
;
A
#
# COMPACT_ATOMS: atom_id res chain seq x y z
N THR A 1 2.08 6.06 0.91
CA THR A 1 2.30 4.97 -0.07
C THR A 1 3.77 4.71 -0.33
N LEU A 2 4.62 5.72 -0.55
CA LEU A 2 6.07 5.52 -0.76
C LEU A 2 6.74 4.66 0.33
N ILE A 3 6.45 4.97 1.60
CA ILE A 3 6.96 4.21 2.76
C ILE A 3 6.51 2.74 2.70
N LEU A 4 5.27 2.47 2.29
CA LEU A 4 4.72 1.12 2.15
C LEU A 4 5.40 0.35 1.02
N ILE A 5 5.69 1.00 -0.11
CA ILE A 5 6.45 0.39 -1.21
C ILE A 5 7.84 -0.02 -0.73
N GLY A 6 8.53 0.87 -0.02
CA GLY A 6 9.89 0.63 0.47
C GLY A 6 9.97 -0.43 1.57
N ARG A 7 9.04 -0.44 2.53
CA ARG A 7 9.05 -1.40 3.64
C ARG A 7 8.30 -2.69 3.32
N SER A 8 6.98 -2.59 3.06
CA SER A 8 6.14 -3.76 2.89
C SER A 8 6.37 -4.41 1.52
N GLY A 9 6.57 -3.62 0.46
CA GLY A 9 6.84 -4.16 -0.86
C GLY A 9 8.14 -4.97 -0.94
N THR A 10 9.20 -4.51 -0.28
CA THR A 10 10.49 -5.23 -0.25
C THR A 10 10.40 -6.51 0.57
N VAL A 11 9.71 -6.49 1.72
CA VAL A 11 9.46 -7.70 2.53
C VAL A 11 8.64 -8.73 1.76
N ILE A 12 7.56 -8.31 1.06
CA ILE A 12 6.75 -9.23 0.27
C ILE A 12 7.58 -9.86 -0.87
N LEU A 13 8.41 -9.07 -1.55
CA LEU A 13 9.31 -9.58 -2.59
C LEU A 13 10.26 -10.63 -2.02
N ASP A 14 10.89 -10.32 -0.90
CA ASP A 14 11.87 -11.18 -0.24
C ASP A 14 11.24 -12.50 0.22
N GLU A 15 10.07 -12.46 0.84
CA GLU A 15 9.33 -13.66 1.26
C GLU A 15 8.98 -14.55 0.07
N VAL A 16 8.42 -13.99 -1.01
CA VAL A 16 8.04 -14.76 -2.19
C VAL A 16 9.28 -15.35 -2.87
N ALA A 17 10.38 -14.61 -2.92
CA ALA A 17 11.62 -15.12 -3.48
C ALA A 17 12.23 -16.23 -2.61
N HIS A 18 12.16 -16.15 -1.29
CA HIS A 18 12.60 -17.22 -0.39
C HIS A 18 11.77 -18.50 -0.57
N LEU A 19 10.45 -18.40 -0.74
CA LEU A 19 9.62 -19.57 -1.09
C LEU A 19 10.10 -20.26 -2.38
N LYS A 20 10.64 -19.50 -3.33
CA LYS A 20 11.23 -20.02 -4.56
C LYS A 20 12.61 -20.67 -4.33
N ILE A 21 13.45 -20.03 -3.54
CA ILE A 21 14.80 -20.51 -3.18
C ILE A 21 14.69 -21.85 -2.43
N ASP A 22 13.77 -21.92 -1.47
CA ASP A 22 13.48 -23.13 -0.68
C ASP A 22 12.79 -24.24 -1.49
N GLY A 23 12.39 -23.93 -2.73
CA GLY A 23 11.73 -24.88 -3.63
C GLY A 23 10.26 -25.17 -3.32
N GLN A 24 9.66 -24.44 -2.37
CA GLN A 24 8.24 -24.62 -2.00
C GLN A 24 7.30 -24.36 -3.17
N ILE A 25 7.64 -23.42 -4.05
CA ILE A 25 6.86 -23.15 -5.28
C ILE A 25 6.83 -24.39 -6.19
N ARG A 26 7.97 -25.06 -6.39
CA ARG A 26 8.04 -26.28 -7.22
C ARG A 26 7.26 -27.45 -6.61
N ILE A 27 7.21 -27.52 -5.28
CA ILE A 27 6.42 -28.52 -4.55
C ILE A 27 4.93 -28.30 -4.82
N LEU A 28 4.44 -27.06 -4.71
CA LEU A 28 3.05 -26.71 -5.03
C LEU A 28 2.70 -27.06 -6.49
N GLU A 29 3.58 -26.72 -7.43
CA GLU A 29 3.41 -27.07 -8.85
C GLU A 29 3.36 -28.59 -9.06
N SER A 30 4.17 -29.37 -8.34
CA SER A 30 4.14 -30.85 -8.43
C SER A 30 2.85 -31.47 -7.90
N HIS A 31 2.14 -30.76 -7.02
CA HIS A 31 0.81 -31.15 -6.52
C HIS A 31 -0.33 -30.69 -7.44
N GLY A 32 -0.02 -30.06 -8.59
CA GLY A 32 -1.01 -29.55 -9.54
C GLY A 32 -1.72 -28.29 -9.07
N VAL A 33 -1.15 -27.58 -8.08
CA VAL A 33 -1.72 -26.34 -7.53
C VAL A 33 -0.97 -25.15 -8.12
N ASP A 34 -1.69 -24.15 -8.64
CA ASP A 34 -1.08 -22.91 -9.09
C ASP A 34 -0.59 -22.10 -7.87
N PRO A 35 0.72 -21.87 -7.73
CA PRO A 35 1.27 -21.09 -6.63
C PRO A 35 0.74 -19.65 -6.62
N THR A 36 0.32 -19.11 -7.77
CA THR A 36 -0.25 -17.78 -7.89
C THR A 36 -1.56 -17.65 -7.12
N ASP A 37 -2.43 -18.65 -7.20
CA ASP A 37 -3.74 -18.61 -6.54
C ASP A 37 -3.61 -18.72 -5.03
N VAL A 38 -2.70 -19.56 -4.54
CA VAL A 38 -2.51 -19.80 -3.10
C VAL A 38 -1.67 -18.72 -2.43
N ILE A 39 -0.67 -18.17 -3.13
CA ILE A 39 0.24 -17.17 -2.55
C ILE A 39 -0.27 -15.75 -2.84
N ALA A 40 -0.63 -15.44 -4.08
CA ALA A 40 -0.90 -14.07 -4.49
C ALA A 40 -2.24 -13.55 -3.99
N VAL A 41 -3.33 -14.28 -4.24
CA VAL A 41 -4.70 -13.84 -3.93
C VAL A 41 -4.88 -13.44 -2.46
N PRO A 42 -4.57 -14.30 -1.46
CA PRO A 42 -4.79 -13.94 -0.06
C PRO A 42 -3.89 -12.79 0.39
N ARG A 43 -2.63 -12.74 -0.07
CA ARG A 43 -1.68 -11.68 0.29
C ARG A 43 -2.08 -10.33 -0.30
N VAL A 44 -2.56 -10.30 -1.54
CA VAL A 44 -3.03 -9.08 -2.21
C VAL A 44 -4.22 -8.49 -1.48
N PHE A 45 -5.22 -9.32 -1.13
CA PHE A 45 -6.39 -8.86 -0.39
C PHE A 45 -6.04 -8.38 1.02
N ALA A 46 -5.23 -9.15 1.76
CA ALA A 46 -4.77 -8.78 3.09
C ALA A 46 -4.01 -7.44 3.10
N THR A 47 -3.13 -7.24 2.12
CA THR A 47 -2.36 -5.98 1.99
C THR A 47 -3.26 -4.80 1.60
N ALA A 48 -4.25 -5.00 0.73
CA ALA A 48 -5.19 -3.96 0.37
C ALA A 48 -5.99 -3.44 1.58
N VAL A 49 -6.53 -4.37 2.38
CA VAL A 49 -7.26 -4.04 3.61
C VAL A 49 -6.32 -3.38 4.63
N ALA A 50 -5.10 -3.89 4.81
CA ALA A 50 -4.13 -3.31 5.72
C ALA A 50 -3.72 -1.87 5.32
N VAL A 51 -3.50 -1.60 4.03
CA VAL A 51 -3.17 -0.27 3.53
C VAL A 51 -4.35 0.69 3.70
N PHE A 52 -5.58 0.23 3.47
CA PHE A 52 -6.78 1.02 3.73
C PHE A 52 -6.89 1.41 5.22
N ALA A 53 -6.76 0.44 6.12
CA ALA A 53 -6.82 0.69 7.56
C ALA A 53 -5.70 1.63 8.03
N LEU A 54 -4.47 1.44 7.54
CA LEU A 54 -3.35 2.31 7.86
C LEU A 54 -3.54 3.74 7.35
N ASN A 55 -4.14 3.91 6.16
CA ASN A 55 -4.48 5.23 5.63
C ASN A 55 -5.51 5.94 6.52
N MET A 56 -6.53 5.23 6.99
CA MET A 56 -7.51 5.80 7.92
C MET A 56 -6.85 6.23 9.23
N LEU A 57 -6.00 5.40 9.82
CA LEU A 57 -5.25 5.77 11.03
C LEU A 57 -4.39 7.01 10.80
N PHE A 58 -3.71 7.10 9.65
CA PHE A 58 -2.87 8.25 9.33
C PHE A 58 -3.68 9.54 9.18
N LEU A 59 -4.86 9.48 8.57
CA LEU A 59 -5.77 10.63 8.45
C LEU A 59 -6.24 11.14 9.80
N HIS A 60 -6.64 10.23 10.69
CA HIS A 60 -7.04 10.61 12.05
C HIS A 60 -5.88 11.28 12.77
N LEU A 61 -4.70 10.65 12.79
CA LEU A 61 -3.51 11.23 13.43
C LEU A 61 -3.12 12.59 12.83
N ALA A 62 -3.24 12.76 11.51
CA ALA A 62 -3.00 14.03 10.84
C ALA A 62 -3.97 15.13 11.31
N LEU A 63 -5.26 14.82 11.42
CA LEU A 63 -6.25 15.77 11.96
C LEU A 63 -5.97 16.14 13.42
N TRP A 64 -5.70 15.15 14.27
CA TRP A 64 -5.40 15.36 15.68
C TRP A 64 -4.13 16.20 15.88
N SER A 65 -3.06 15.88 15.16
CA SER A 65 -1.80 16.62 15.22
C SER A 65 -1.91 18.04 14.66
N GLY A 66 -2.69 18.23 13.59
CA GLY A 66 -2.99 19.55 13.04
C GLY A 66 -3.73 20.43 14.04
N TYR A 67 -4.76 19.90 14.68
CA TYR A 67 -5.49 20.62 15.74
C TYR A 67 -4.59 20.95 16.93
N LEU A 68 -3.80 19.98 17.41
CA LEU A 68 -2.91 20.20 18.55
C LEU A 68 -1.86 21.27 18.24
N GLY A 69 -1.30 21.28 17.03
CA GLY A 69 -0.37 22.32 16.59
C GLY A 69 -1.00 23.71 16.56
N ALA A 70 -2.22 23.83 16.04
CA ALA A 70 -2.95 25.10 15.98
C ALA A 70 -3.35 25.61 17.37
N ALA A 71 -3.75 24.71 18.27
CA ALA A 71 -4.09 25.04 19.65
C ALA A 71 -2.87 25.50 20.46
N LEU A 72 -1.74 24.79 20.34
CA LEU A 72 -0.50 25.12 21.08
C LEU A 72 0.13 26.45 20.63
N THR A 73 -0.06 26.83 19.36
CA THR A 73 0.44 28.09 18.81
C THR A 73 -0.51 29.26 19.03
N GLY A 74 -1.69 29.01 19.61
CA GLY A 74 -2.72 30.03 19.85
C GLY A 74 -3.41 30.54 18.57
N LEU A 75 -3.23 29.85 17.44
CA LEU A 75 -3.85 30.24 16.16
C LEU A 75 -5.36 29.96 16.12
N THR A 76 -5.84 29.07 16.98
CA THR A 76 -7.24 28.65 17.00
C THR A 76 -7.80 28.59 18.42
N ALA A 77 -8.92 29.29 18.66
CA ALA A 77 -9.70 29.22 19.89
C ALA A 77 -10.95 28.31 19.76
N ILE A 78 -11.12 27.66 18.61
CA ILE A 78 -12.24 26.79 18.30
C ILE A 78 -12.09 25.43 18.99
N SER A 79 -13.23 24.82 19.33
CA SER A 79 -13.26 23.49 19.94
C SER A 79 -12.85 22.41 18.93
N LEU A 80 -12.41 21.24 19.43
CA LEU A 80 -12.06 20.09 18.57
C LEU A 80 -13.23 19.67 17.67
N LEU A 81 -14.46 19.68 18.18
CA LEU A 81 -15.65 19.32 17.40
C LEU A 81 -15.84 20.28 16.23
N GLU A 82 -15.75 21.58 16.50
CA GLU A 82 -15.94 22.64 15.50
C GLU A 82 -14.82 22.61 14.44
N PHE A 83 -13.59 22.28 14.83
CA PHE A 83 -12.50 22.04 13.89
C PHE A 83 -12.81 20.88 12.94
N VAL A 84 -13.25 19.73 13.47
CA VAL A 84 -13.59 18.57 12.65
C VAL A 84 -14.79 18.86 11.75
N GLU A 85 -15.81 19.54 12.26
CA GLU A 85 -17.00 19.89 11.49
C GLU A 85 -16.67 20.85 10.34
N ASN A 86 -15.78 21.82 10.55
CA ASN A 86 -15.30 22.70 9.50
C ASN A 86 -14.51 21.95 8.41
N VAL A 87 -13.68 20.98 8.81
CA VAL A 87 -12.97 20.12 7.85
C VAL A 87 -13.94 19.29 7.03
N LEU A 88 -14.93 18.67 7.67
CA LEU A 88 -15.93 17.85 6.98
C LEU A 88 -16.81 18.67 6.03
N HIS A 89 -17.23 19.88 6.42
CA HIS A 89 -17.97 20.79 5.54
C HIS A 89 -17.14 21.33 4.38
N GLY A 90 -15.83 21.49 4.57
CA GLY A 90 -14.90 21.88 3.51
C GLY A 90 -14.64 20.78 2.47
N MET A 91 -15.01 19.53 2.77
CA MET A 91 -14.79 18.39 1.89
C MET A 91 -16.00 18.11 1.01
N THR A 92 -15.74 17.91 -0.28
CA THR A 92 -16.76 17.51 -1.23
C THR A 92 -17.02 16.00 -1.16
N LEU A 93 -18.14 15.53 -1.75
CA LEU A 93 -18.42 14.09 -1.87
C LEU A 93 -17.29 13.34 -2.62
N LYS A 94 -16.63 14.01 -3.58
CA LYS A 94 -15.50 13.45 -4.33
C LYS A 94 -14.31 13.19 -3.42
N ASP A 95 -14.01 14.10 -2.49
CA ASP A 95 -12.91 13.94 -1.54
C ASP A 95 -13.13 12.73 -0.62
N HIS A 96 -14.36 12.53 -0.15
CA HIS A 96 -14.74 11.37 0.66
C HIS A 96 -14.53 10.06 -0.10
N LEU A 97 -14.96 9.99 -1.36
CA LEU A 97 -14.75 8.80 -2.18
C LEU A 97 -13.27 8.55 -2.48
N LEU A 98 -12.50 9.62 -2.73
CA LEU A 98 -11.07 9.52 -2.98
C LEU A 98 -10.31 9.00 -1.76
N LEU A 99 -10.71 9.40 -0.55
CA LEU A 99 -10.14 8.90 0.70
C LEU A 99 -10.40 7.41 0.93
N LEU A 100 -11.50 6.87 0.40
CA LEU A 100 -11.86 5.46 0.56
C LEU A 100 -11.26 4.58 -0.54
N ILE A 101 -11.44 4.96 -1.81
CA ILE A 101 -11.11 4.12 -2.97
C ILE A 101 -9.60 4.11 -3.23
N LYS A 102 -8.96 5.27 -3.19
CA LYS A 102 -7.54 5.42 -3.53
C LYS A 102 -6.62 4.51 -2.70
N PRO A 103 -6.67 4.48 -1.37
CA PRO A 103 -5.77 3.62 -0.59
C PRO A 103 -6.02 2.13 -0.84
N LEU A 104 -7.26 1.72 -1.11
CA LEU A 104 -7.60 0.33 -1.42
C LEU A 104 -6.93 -0.12 -2.72
N VAL A 105 -7.04 0.68 -3.78
CA VAL A 105 -6.39 0.40 -5.07
C VAL A 105 -4.87 0.44 -4.94
N MET A 106 -4.32 1.42 -4.20
CA MET A 106 -2.88 1.49 -3.95
C MET A 106 -2.37 0.24 -3.23
N GLY A 107 -3.11 -0.28 -2.25
CA GLY A 107 -2.74 -1.50 -1.54
C GLY A 107 -2.69 -2.74 -2.42
N LEU A 108 -3.60 -2.87 -3.39
CA LEU A 108 -3.57 -3.94 -4.40
C LEU A 108 -2.29 -3.87 -5.23
N VAL A 109 -1.93 -2.68 -5.71
CA VAL A 109 -0.73 -2.47 -6.55
C VAL A 109 0.55 -2.74 -5.77
N ILE A 110 0.62 -2.29 -4.51
CA ILE A 110 1.77 -2.48 -3.63
C ILE A 110 2.00 -3.96 -3.33
N ALA A 111 0.97 -4.79 -3.30
CA ALA A 111 1.10 -6.24 -3.10
C ALA A 111 1.41 -6.98 -4.40
N TYR A 112 0.70 -6.66 -5.48
CA TYR A 112 0.77 -7.41 -6.74
C TYR A 112 2.16 -7.36 -7.39
N ILE A 113 2.78 -6.17 -7.45
CA ILE A 113 4.06 -5.99 -8.17
C ILE A 113 5.21 -6.77 -7.51
N PRO A 114 5.43 -6.70 -6.19
CA PRO A 114 6.42 -7.54 -5.51
C PRO A 114 6.20 -9.03 -5.71
N ILE A 115 4.95 -9.50 -5.65
CA ILE A 115 4.63 -10.93 -5.82
C ILE A 115 4.95 -11.36 -7.26
N TRP A 116 4.50 -10.58 -8.24
CA TRP A 116 4.77 -10.84 -9.66
C TRP A 116 6.27 -10.88 -9.96
N LEU A 117 7.05 -9.93 -9.41
CA LEU A 117 8.49 -9.92 -9.61
C LEU A 117 9.17 -11.07 -8.85
N GLY A 118 8.76 -11.36 -7.61
CA GLY A 118 9.34 -12.41 -6.77
C GLY A 118 9.19 -13.80 -7.36
N LEU A 119 8.04 -14.09 -7.98
CA LEU A 119 7.81 -15.35 -8.70
C LEU A 119 8.73 -15.51 -9.93
N ARG A 120 9.14 -14.40 -10.56
CA ARG A 120 9.96 -14.39 -11.79
C ARG A 120 11.46 -14.31 -11.56
N VAL A 121 11.89 -13.79 -10.42
CA VAL A 121 13.31 -13.67 -10.06
C VAL A 121 13.98 -15.05 -9.97
N GLU A 122 15.24 -15.13 -10.37
CA GLU A 122 16.03 -16.37 -10.24
C GLU A 122 16.16 -16.78 -8.77
N ALA A 123 16.23 -18.09 -8.51
CA ALA A 123 16.36 -18.65 -7.16
C ALA A 123 17.79 -18.45 -6.60
N SER A 124 18.19 -17.20 -6.42
CA SER A 124 19.51 -16.79 -5.93
C SER A 124 19.38 -15.53 -5.09
N ALA A 125 19.99 -15.52 -3.90
CA ALA A 125 19.99 -14.37 -3.01
C ALA A 125 20.52 -13.10 -3.69
N LEU A 126 21.49 -13.23 -4.60
CA LEU A 126 22.01 -12.08 -5.37
C LEU A 126 20.93 -11.51 -6.30
N ALA A 127 20.19 -12.37 -6.99
CA ALA A 127 19.12 -11.96 -7.90
C ALA A 127 17.97 -11.26 -7.15
N VAL A 128 17.62 -11.72 -5.94
CA VAL A 128 16.62 -11.06 -5.08
C VAL A 128 17.07 -9.65 -4.72
N ARG A 129 18.32 -9.47 -4.29
CA ARG A 129 18.87 -8.14 -3.94
C ARG A 129 18.90 -7.19 -5.13
N GLN A 130 19.20 -7.70 -6.32
CA GLN A 130 19.14 -6.91 -7.56
C GLN A 130 17.70 -6.56 -8.00
N ALA A 131 16.72 -7.36 -7.58
CA ALA A 131 15.32 -7.15 -7.91
C ALA A 131 14.63 -6.12 -6.99
N MET A 132 15.10 -5.91 -5.75
CA MET A 132 14.47 -4.96 -4.82
C MET A 132 14.39 -3.53 -5.38
N PRO A 133 15.46 -2.93 -5.97
CA PRO A 133 15.36 -1.60 -6.57
C PRO A 133 14.40 -1.57 -7.77
N ARG A 134 14.38 -2.64 -8.58
CA ARG A 134 13.46 -2.75 -9.72
C ARG A 134 12.00 -2.82 -9.27
N GLN A 135 11.72 -3.61 -8.23
CA GLN A 135 10.40 -3.65 -7.59
C GLN A 135 9.98 -2.28 -7.11
N PHE A 136 10.86 -1.56 -6.41
CA PHE A 136 10.57 -0.22 -5.91
C PHE A 136 10.18 0.72 -7.04
N VAL A 137 10.96 0.76 -8.13
CA VAL A 137 10.69 1.61 -9.29
C VAL A 137 9.36 1.24 -9.96
N TYR A 138 9.10 -0.05 -10.19
CA TYR A 138 7.84 -0.48 -10.81
C TYR A 138 6.63 -0.17 -9.94
N SER A 139 6.70 -0.43 -8.64
CA SER A 139 5.64 -0.08 -7.70
C SER A 139 5.44 1.43 -7.60
N LEU A 140 6.51 2.22 -7.61
CA LEU A 140 6.43 3.68 -7.59
C LEU A 140 5.74 4.22 -8.84
N LEU A 141 6.18 3.80 -10.03
CA LEU A 141 5.59 4.25 -11.29
C LEU A 141 4.11 3.83 -11.40
N ALA A 142 3.80 2.59 -11.06
CA ALA A 142 2.42 2.09 -11.11
C ALA A 142 1.50 2.82 -10.12
N THR A 143 1.93 2.99 -8.87
CA THR A 143 1.13 3.71 -7.87
C THR A 143 0.98 5.18 -8.20
N PHE A 144 2.00 5.82 -8.77
CA PHE A 144 1.90 7.21 -9.22
C PHE A 144 0.90 7.34 -10.36
N LEU A 145 1.01 6.52 -11.41
CA LEU A 145 0.15 6.59 -12.59
C LEU A 145 -1.30 6.25 -12.26
N ILE A 146 -1.54 5.19 -11.48
CA ILE A 146 -2.89 4.83 -11.03
C ILE A 146 -3.44 5.90 -10.08
N GLY A 147 -2.59 6.45 -9.22
CA GLY A 147 -2.97 7.47 -8.24
C GLY A 147 -3.40 8.78 -8.89
N THR A 148 -2.73 9.21 -9.97
CA THR A 148 -3.12 10.38 -10.75
C THR A 148 -4.38 10.12 -11.56
N MET A 149 -4.52 8.94 -12.18
CA MET A 149 -5.74 8.58 -12.89
C MET A 149 -6.98 8.59 -11.98
N ILE A 150 -6.91 7.98 -10.80
CA ILE A 150 -8.03 8.00 -9.83
C ILE A 150 -8.39 9.44 -9.46
N SER A 151 -7.37 10.28 -9.21
CA SER A 151 -7.56 11.67 -8.84
C SER A 151 -8.05 12.57 -9.98
N ALA A 152 -7.88 12.16 -11.23
CA ALA A 152 -8.37 12.90 -12.38
C ALA A 152 -9.83 12.56 -12.71
N VAL A 153 -10.28 11.33 -12.37
CA VAL A 153 -11.64 10.85 -12.63
C VAL A 153 -12.61 11.27 -11.52
N LEU A 154 -12.19 11.17 -10.26
CA LEU A 154 -12.97 11.63 -9.10
C LEU A 154 -12.68 13.09 -8.80
#